data_AF-A0AAU2JZL4-F1
#
_entry.id   AF-A0AAU2JZL4-F1
#
_cell.length_a   1.000
_cell.length_b   1.000
_cell.length_c   1.000
_cell.angle_alpha   90.00
_cell.angle_beta   90.00
_cell.angle_gamma   90.00
#
_symmetry.space_group_name_H-M   'P 1'
#
loop_
_entity.id
_entity.type
_entity.pdbx_description
1 polymer ?
#
loop_
_entity_poly.entity_id
_entity_poly.type
_entity_poly.pdbx_seq_one_letter_code
_entity_poly.pdbx_strand_id
1 'polypeptide(L)' 'MKTCPRFTRIRSDFERDIRYLGNHAARHPGTAPAKTSARTALGTKQRMAEALTRHYAHCPECG' A
#
# COMPACT_ATOMS: atom_id res chain seq x y z
N MET A 1 -19.27 2.24 5.11
CA MET A 1 -18.14 3.19 5.02
C MET A 1 -18.32 4.01 3.77
N LYS A 2 -18.67 5.29 3.88
CA LYS A 2 -18.48 6.20 2.75
C LYS A 2 -16.98 6.43 2.59
N THR A 3 -16.49 6.19 1.39
CA THR A 3 -15.12 6.47 1.00
C THR A 3 -15.13 7.46 -0.14
N CYS A 4 -14.33 8.49 0.01
CA CYS A 4 -14.22 9.62 -0.89
C CYS A 4 -13.23 9.30 -2.03
N PRO A 5 -13.30 9.95 -3.20
CA PRO A 5 -12.44 9.60 -4.35
C PRO A 5 -10.94 9.66 -4.03
N ARG A 6 -10.56 10.56 -3.11
CA ARG A 6 -9.19 10.69 -2.60
C ARG A 6 -8.74 9.47 -1.81
N PHE A 7 -9.60 8.86 -0.99
CA PHE A 7 -9.33 7.60 -0.29
C PHE A 7 -9.01 6.48 -1.28
N THR A 8 -9.84 6.33 -2.31
CA THR A 8 -9.66 5.31 -3.35
C THR A 8 -8.36 5.53 -4.12
N ARG A 9 -8.00 6.79 -4.41
CA ARG A 9 -6.74 7.13 -5.06
C ARG A 9 -5.53 6.76 -4.20
N ILE A 10 -5.52 7.16 -2.93
CA ILE A 10 -4.45 6.82 -1.98
C ILE A 10 -4.28 5.30 -1.89
N ARG A 11 -5.39 4.57 -1.74
CA ARG A 11 -5.38 3.10 -1.71
C ARG A 11 -4.78 2.52 -2.98
N SER A 12 -5.24 2.98 -4.15
CA SER A 12 -4.77 2.49 -5.45
C SER A 12 -3.28 2.73 -5.68
N ASP A 13 -2.75 3.87 -5.24
CA ASP A 13 -1.33 4.18 -5.37
C ASP A 13 -0.49 3.22 -4.51
N PHE A 14 -0.88 3.00 -3.25
CA PHE A 14 -0.22 2.02 -2.38
C PHE A 14 -0.34 0.57 -2.90
N GLU A 15 -1.52 0.17 -3.39
CA GLU A 15 -1.73 -1.16 -3.97
C GLU A 15 -0.84 -1.40 -5.19
N ARG A 16 -0.64 -0.37 -6.02
CA ARG A 16 0.26 -0.42 -7.18
C ARG A 16 1.71 -0.64 -6.75
N ASP A 17 2.17 0.07 -5.73
CA ASP A 17 3.52 -0.09 -5.18
C ASP A 17 3.74 -1.48 -4.56
N ILE A 18 2.77 -1.96 -3.78
CA ILE A 18 2.80 -3.30 -3.18
C ILE A 18 2.86 -4.37 -4.27
N ARG A 19 2.05 -4.22 -5.32
CA ARG A 19 2.05 -5.16 -6.46
C ARG A 19 3.37 -5.13 -7.21
N TYR A 20 3.95 -3.95 -7.43
CA TYR A 20 5.27 -3.82 -8.07
C TYR A 20 6.36 -4.52 -7.27
N LEU A 21 6.42 -4.28 -5.96
CA LEU A 21 7.39 -4.90 -5.05
C LEU A 21 7.19 -6.42 -4.95
N GLY A 22 5.95 -6.87 -4.90
CA GLY A 22 5.61 -8.30 -4.89
C GLY A 22 5.98 -9.00 -6.20
N ASN A 23 5.69 -8.39 -7.34
CA ASN A 23 6.06 -8.91 -8.66
C ASN A 23 7.58 -8.98 -8.82
N HIS A 24 8.32 -7.97 -8.36
CA HIS A 24 9.78 -8.00 -8.36
C HIS A 24 10.32 -9.16 -7.52
N ALA A 25 9.77 -9.35 -6.31
CA ALA A 25 10.17 -10.46 -5.44
C ALA A 25 9.85 -11.84 -6.05
N ALA A 26 8.69 -11.97 -6.70
CA ALA A 26 8.27 -13.20 -7.38
C ALA A 26 9.10 -13.53 -8.62
N ARG A 27 9.58 -12.50 -9.36
CA ARG A 27 10.42 -12.67 -10.55
C ARG A 27 11.87 -13.04 -10.24
N HIS A 28 12.37 -12.66 -9.06
CA HIS A 28 13.77 -12.89 -8.67
C HIS A 28 13.88 -13.68 -7.34
N PRO A 29 13.26 -14.86 -7.24
CA PRO A 29 13.22 -15.62 -5.99
C PRO A 29 14.62 -15.94 -5.47
N GLY A 30 14.82 -15.82 -4.16
CA GLY A 30 16.09 -16.13 -3.50
C GLY A 30 17.15 -15.03 -3.53
N THR A 31 16.99 -13.99 -4.35
CA THR A 31 17.92 -12.86 -4.42
C THR A 31 17.76 -11.91 -3.23
N ALA A 32 18.86 -11.26 -2.80
CA ALA A 32 18.79 -10.24 -1.74
C ALA A 32 17.84 -9.08 -2.07
N PRO A 33 17.81 -8.55 -3.32
CA PRO A 33 16.83 -7.54 -3.73
C PRO A 33 15.38 -8.02 -3.60
N ALA A 34 15.07 -9.27 -3.95
CA ALA A 34 13.72 -9.82 -3.80
C ALA A 34 13.28 -9.90 -2.33
N LYS A 35 14.17 -10.34 -1.44
CA LYS A 35 13.88 -10.36 0.01
C LYS A 35 13.62 -8.95 0.55
N THR A 36 14.42 -7.97 0.13
CA THR A 36 14.22 -6.57 0.50
C THR A 36 12.90 -6.03 -0.06
N SER A 37 12.59 -6.26 -1.34
CA SER A 37 11.31 -5.84 -1.93
C SER A 37 10.11 -6.46 -1.22
N ALA A 38 10.17 -7.75 -0.87
CA ALA A 38 9.12 -8.42 -0.11
C ALA A 38 8.91 -7.78 1.28
N ARG A 39 10.00 -7.48 1.99
CA ARG A 39 9.94 -6.77 3.28
C ARG A 39 9.38 -5.36 3.12
N THR A 40 9.79 -4.63 2.08
CA THR A 40 9.28 -3.30 1.78
C THR A 40 7.78 -3.35 1.44
N ALA A 41 7.31 -4.38 0.72
CA ALA A 41 5.90 -4.56 0.41
C ALA A 41 5.04 -4.70 1.68
N LEU A 42 5.53 -5.45 2.68
CA LEU A 42 4.87 -5.57 3.99
C LEU A 42 4.83 -4.22 4.74
N GLY A 43 5.95 -3.49 4.77
CA GLY A 43 5.99 -2.16 5.38
C GLY A 43 5.09 -1.14 4.66
N THR A 44 4.97 -1.23 3.33
CA THR A 44 4.06 -0.40 2.54
C THR A 44 2.60 -0.72 2.84
N LYS A 45 2.23 -1.99 3.09
CA LYS A 45 0.88 -2.34 3.56
C LYS A 45 0.54 -1.68 4.90
N GLN A 46 1.48 -1.69 5.86
CA GLN A 46 1.27 -1.03 7.16
C GLN A 46 1.10 0.48 6.99
N ARG A 47 1.98 1.13 6.21
CA ARG A 47 1.87 2.57 5.90
C ARG A 47 0.57 2.91 5.16
N MET A 48 0.10 2.04 4.27
CA MET A 48 -1.20 2.19 3.61
C MET A 48 -2.33 2.21 4.64
N ALA A 49 -2.36 1.24 5.56
CA ALA A 49 -3.39 1.18 6.59
C ALA A 49 -3.38 2.43 7.48
N GLU A 50 -2.21 2.92 7.89
CA GLU A 50 -2.06 4.15 8.65
C GLU A 50 -2.56 5.38 7.87
N ALA A 51 -2.17 5.52 6.60
CA ALA A 51 -2.57 6.63 5.75
C ALA A 51 -4.09 6.66 5.53
N LEU A 52 -4.69 5.49 5.27
CA LEU A 52 -6.14 5.36 5.10
C LEU A 52 -6.89 5.63 6.40
N THR A 53 -6.37 5.17 7.54
CA THR A 53 -6.98 5.41 8.86
C THR A 53 -6.94 6.90 9.21
N ARG A 54 -5.80 7.57 9.00
CA ARG A 54 -5.67 9.02 9.19
C ARG A 54 -6.59 9.79 8.25
N HIS A 55 -6.69 9.35 6.99
CA HIS A 55 -7.59 9.99 6.04
C HIS A 55 -9.06 9.85 6.47
N TYR A 56 -9.46 8.65 6.88
CA TYR A 56 -10.81 8.38 7.37
C TYR A 56 -11.14 9.20 8.63
N ALA A 57 -10.19 9.37 9.55
CA ALA A 57 -10.39 10.16 10.76
C ALA A 57 -10.50 11.68 10.53
N HIS A 58 -9.95 12.20 9.43
CA HIS A 58 -9.87 13.65 9.18
C HIS A 58 -10.72 14.13 8.01
N CYS A 59 -11.15 13.24 7.12
CA CYS A 59 -11.87 13.64 5.93
C CYS A 59 -13.37 13.76 6.22
N PRO A 60 -13.99 14.93 5.97
CA PRO A 60 -15.40 15.17 6.27
C PRO A 60 -16.37 14.38 5.36
N GLU A 61 -15.91 13.88 4.22
CA GLU A 61 -16.69 13.06 3.30
C GLU A 61 -16.62 11.56 3.62
N CYS A 62 -15.53 11.14 4.28
CA CYS A 62 -15.24 9.75 4.55
C CYS A 62 -15.79 9.39 5.97
N GLY A 63 -16.68 8.39 6.04
CA GLY A 63 -17.48 8.04 7.23
C GLY A 63 -18.38 6.83 6.97
#